data_AF-A0A9K3E690-F1
#
_entry.id   AF-A0A9K3E690-F1
#
_cell.length_a   1.000
_cell.length_b   1.000
_cell.length_c   1.000
_cell.angle_alpha   90.00
_cell.angle_beta   90.00
_cell.angle_gamma   90.00
#
_symmetry.space_group_name_H-M   'P 1'
#
loop_
_entity.id
_entity.type
_entity.pdbx_description
1 polymer ?
#
loop_
_entity_poly.entity_id
_entity_poly.type
_entity_poly.pdbx_seq_one_letter_code
_entity_poly.pdbx_strand_id
1 'polypeptide(L)'
;MLWMKHHGIINVANSVLNSIDLDQTIAHLMVTARNDGYAQGYVECTQHVTSALKVDWDTRRSATCGVDTGADHAVAKAEYNNLRLPVMDLVTTALQSEDFVNQLKEIYPDEADASDEEDLE
;
A
#
# COMPACT_ATOMS: atom_id res chain seq x y z
N MET A 1 21.24 21.90 8.41
CA MET A 1 21.63 20.47 8.21
C MET A 1 21.40 19.60 9.45
N LEU A 2 21.63 20.04 10.69
CA LEU A 2 21.42 19.21 11.90
C LEU A 2 19.99 18.64 11.97
N TRP A 3 18.97 19.48 11.76
CA TRP A 3 17.57 19.04 11.71
C TRP A 3 17.31 17.90 10.71
N MET A 4 17.83 18.00 9.48
CA MET A 4 17.67 16.94 8.47
C MET A 4 18.20 15.59 8.95
N LYS A 5 19.34 15.59 9.65
CA LYS A 5 19.97 14.38 10.16
C LYS A 5 19.20 13.74 11.31
N HIS A 6 18.60 14.55 12.19
CA HIS A 6 17.92 14.07 13.39
C HIS A 6 16.42 13.81 13.18
N HIS A 7 15.76 14.58 12.33
CA HIS A 7 14.30 14.60 12.19
C HIS A 7 13.85 14.53 10.72
N GLY A 8 14.47 15.30 9.82
CA GLY A 8 13.97 15.43 8.45
C GLY A 8 13.88 14.12 7.67
N ILE A 9 14.93 13.29 7.69
CA ILE A 9 14.93 12.01 6.95
C ILE A 9 13.86 11.06 7.49
N ILE A 10 13.75 10.94 8.82
CA ILE A 10 12.80 10.01 9.44
C ILE A 10 11.36 10.49 9.25
N ASN A 11 11.09 11.79 9.33
CA ASN A 11 9.75 12.36 9.10
C ASN A 11 9.29 12.15 7.66
N VAL A 12 10.17 12.40 6.67
CA VAL A 12 9.88 12.11 5.25
C VAL A 12 9.58 10.63 5.06
N ALA A 13 10.43 9.73 5.57
CA ALA A 13 10.21 8.29 5.44
C ALA A 13 8.88 7.84 6.08
N ASN A 14 8.60 8.30 7.30
CA ASN A 14 7.37 7.97 8.02
C ASN A 14 6.13 8.48 7.29
N SER A 15 6.18 9.68 6.69
CA SER A 15 5.05 10.23 5.94
C SER A 15 4.66 9.37 4.73
N VAL A 16 5.65 8.73 4.09
CA VAL A 16 5.46 7.83 2.96
C VAL A 16 4.98 6.46 3.44
N LEU A 17 5.67 5.88 4.42
CA LEU A 17 5.39 4.53 4.92
C LEU A 17 4.07 4.43 5.69
N ASN A 18 3.65 5.52 6.35
CA ASN A 18 2.39 5.59 7.08
C ASN A 18 1.27 6.27 6.28
N SER A 19 1.44 6.42 4.96
CA SER A 19 0.38 6.95 4.11
C SER A 19 -0.82 6.00 4.11
N ILE A 20 -2.00 6.54 4.40
CA ILE A 20 -3.27 5.79 4.36
C ILE A 20 -3.53 5.26 2.94
N ASP A 21 -3.20 6.04 1.91
CA ASP A 21 -3.37 5.63 0.52
C ASP A 21 -2.49 4.41 0.19
N LEU A 22 -1.26 4.37 0.70
CA LEU A 22 -0.36 3.23 0.56
C LEU A 22 -0.90 2.01 1.29
N ASP A 23 -1.32 2.16 2.55
CA ASP A 23 -1.86 1.08 3.38
C ASP A 23 -3.10 0.45 2.74
N GLN A 24 -4.07 1.26 2.32
CA GLN A 24 -5.29 0.79 1.67
C GLN A 24 -5.01 0.09 0.35
N THR A 25 -4.10 0.63 -0.47
CA THR A 25 -3.74 0.04 -1.76
C THR A 25 -3.02 -1.31 -1.57
N ILE A 26 -2.12 -1.43 -0.59
CA ILE A 26 -1.46 -2.70 -0.25
C ILE A 26 -2.47 -3.70 0.28
N ALA A 27 -3.37 -3.29 1.18
CA ALA A 27 -4.41 -4.17 1.71
C ALA A 27 -5.30 -4.73 0.59
N HIS A 28 -5.73 -3.88 -0.36
CA HIS A 28 -6.50 -4.29 -1.52
C HIS A 28 -5.72 -5.28 -2.40
N LEU A 29 -4.46 -4.98 -2.69
CA LEU A 29 -3.57 -5.86 -3.46
C LEU A 29 -3.41 -7.24 -2.79
N MET A 30 -3.22 -7.28 -1.48
CA MET A 30 -3.06 -8.54 -0.73
C MET A 30 -4.32 -9.39 -0.77
N VAL A 31 -5.51 -8.78 -0.62
CA VAL A 31 -6.78 -9.50 -0.67
C VAL A 31 -7.03 -10.09 -2.06
N THR A 32 -6.82 -9.30 -3.12
CA THR A 32 -7.03 -9.77 -4.51
C THR A 32 -6.02 -10.85 -4.89
N ALA A 33 -4.74 -10.70 -4.52
CA ALA A 33 -3.71 -11.72 -4.72
C ALA A 33 -4.07 -13.05 -4.04
N ARG A 34 -4.57 -12.98 -2.80
CA ARG A 34 -5.01 -14.16 -2.05
C ARG A 34 -6.18 -14.86 -2.73
N ASN A 35 -7.17 -14.10 -3.22
CA ASN A 35 -8.34 -14.67 -3.91
C ASN A 35 -7.94 -15.33 -5.23
N ASP A 36 -7.04 -14.71 -6.00
CA ASP A 36 -6.51 -15.28 -7.23
C ASP A 36 -5.73 -16.57 -6.97
N GLY A 37 -4.84 -16.55 -5.97
CA GLY A 37 -4.12 -17.76 -5.55
C GLY A 37 -5.05 -18.89 -5.09
N TYR A 38 -6.14 -18.58 -4.39
CA TYR A 38 -7.15 -19.58 -4.02
C TYR A 38 -7.88 -20.16 -5.23
N ALA A 39 -8.24 -19.33 -6.21
CA ALA A 39 -8.88 -19.81 -7.43
C ALA A 39 -7.96 -20.75 -8.21
N GLN A 40 -6.70 -20.35 -8.40
CA GLN A 40 -5.68 -21.15 -9.08
C GLN A 40 -5.40 -22.48 -8.36
N GLY A 41 -5.23 -22.44 -7.04
CA GLY A 41 -5.04 -23.64 -6.23
C GLY A 41 -6.24 -24.60 -6.29
N TYR A 42 -7.47 -24.06 -6.36
CA TYR A 42 -8.67 -24.91 -6.52
C TYR A 42 -8.72 -25.58 -7.90
N VAL A 43 -8.29 -24.88 -8.95
CA VAL A 43 -8.15 -25.46 -10.30
C VAL A 43 -7.14 -26.61 -10.30
N GLU A 44 -5.97 -26.42 -9.68
CA GLU A 44 -4.94 -27.47 -9.57
C GLU A 44 -5.46 -28.69 -8.78
N CYS A 45 -6.06 -28.46 -7.62
CA CYS A 45 -6.70 -29.53 -6.83
C CYS A 45 -7.76 -30.30 -7.64
N THR A 46 -8.58 -29.58 -8.41
CA THR A 46 -9.60 -30.17 -9.27
C THR A 46 -9.01 -31.09 -10.32
N GLN A 47 -7.89 -30.69 -10.95
CA GLN A 47 -7.18 -31.52 -11.91
C GLN A 47 -6.62 -32.80 -11.26
N HIS A 48 -6.05 -32.69 -10.06
CA HIS A 48 -5.53 -33.84 -9.33
C HIS A 48 -6.63 -34.82 -8.92
N VAL A 49 -7.75 -34.33 -8.37
CA VAL A 49 -8.90 -35.16 -7.98
C VAL A 49 -9.49 -35.87 -9.20
N THR A 50 -9.71 -35.15 -10.29
CA THR A 50 -10.21 -35.69 -11.56
C THR A 50 -9.30 -36.82 -12.06
N SER A 51 -7.98 -36.59 -12.04
CA SER A 51 -7.00 -37.57 -12.50
C SER A 51 -6.93 -38.81 -11.61
N ALA A 52 -6.94 -38.64 -10.29
CA ALA A 52 -6.79 -39.73 -9.32
C ALA A 52 -8.04 -40.61 -9.22
N LEU A 53 -9.22 -39.99 -9.16
CA LEU A 53 -10.48 -40.69 -8.92
C LEU A 53 -11.23 -41.04 -10.22
N LYS A 54 -10.78 -40.53 -11.37
CA LYS A 54 -11.44 -40.71 -12.68
C LYS A 54 -12.90 -40.24 -12.67
N VAL A 55 -13.19 -39.18 -11.92
CA VAL A 55 -14.49 -38.52 -11.85
C VAL A 55 -14.41 -37.13 -12.45
N ASP A 56 -15.52 -36.62 -12.98
CA ASP A 56 -15.61 -35.22 -13.38
C ASP A 56 -15.76 -34.34 -12.14
N TRP A 57 -14.73 -33.56 -11.84
CA TRP A 57 -14.74 -32.57 -10.77
C TRP A 57 -14.47 -31.20 -11.41
N ASP A 58 -15.26 -30.19 -11.03
CA ASP A 58 -15.14 -28.83 -11.55
C ASP A 58 -14.97 -27.81 -10.42
N THR A 59 -14.83 -26.53 -10.80
CA THR A 59 -14.64 -25.43 -9.86
C THR A 59 -15.95 -24.83 -9.34
N ARG A 60 -17.13 -25.39 -9.67
CA ARG A 60 -18.44 -24.81 -9.29
C ARG A 60 -18.66 -24.75 -7.78
N ARG A 61 -17.94 -25.57 -7.02
CA ARG A 61 -17.97 -25.59 -5.56
C ARG A 61 -16.93 -24.66 -4.91
N SER A 62 -16.11 -23.98 -5.71
CA SER A 62 -15.17 -22.99 -5.20
C SER A 62 -15.91 -21.74 -4.71
N ALA A 63 -15.41 -21.14 -3.63
CA ALA A 63 -15.87 -19.82 -3.17
C ALA A 63 -15.61 -18.71 -4.20
N THR A 64 -14.69 -18.94 -5.15
CA THR A 64 -14.37 -18.01 -6.25
C THR A 64 -15.09 -18.37 -7.56
N CYS A 65 -16.05 -19.29 -7.54
CA CYS A 65 -16.78 -19.69 -8.75
C CYS A 65 -17.49 -18.51 -9.42
N GLY A 66 -17.21 -18.29 -10.70
CA GLY A 66 -17.83 -17.23 -11.50
C GLY A 66 -17.24 -15.83 -11.27
N VAL A 67 -16.19 -15.70 -10.47
CA VAL A 67 -15.45 -14.46 -10.24
C VAL A 67 -14.15 -14.49 -11.03
N ASP A 68 -13.81 -13.40 -11.72
CA ASP A 68 -12.53 -13.25 -12.40
C ASP A 68 -11.48 -12.67 -11.44
N THR A 69 -11.02 -13.51 -10.52
CA THR A 69 -10.03 -13.12 -9.50
C THR A 69 -8.70 -12.68 -10.10
N GLY A 70 -8.36 -13.19 -11.28
CA GLY A 70 -7.13 -12.82 -12.00
C GLY A 70 -7.20 -11.39 -12.54
N ALA A 71 -8.35 -11.01 -13.13
CA ALA A 71 -8.57 -9.62 -13.54
C ALA A 71 -8.58 -8.66 -12.35
N ASP A 72 -9.27 -9.01 -11.26
CA ASP A 72 -9.31 -8.18 -10.04
C ASP A 72 -7.91 -7.96 -9.47
N HIS A 73 -7.09 -9.02 -9.41
CA HIS A 73 -5.70 -8.90 -8.96
C HIS A 73 -4.85 -8.05 -9.92
N ALA A 74 -5.03 -8.18 -11.23
CA ALA A 74 -4.31 -7.37 -12.21
C ALA A 74 -4.66 -5.88 -12.09
N VAL A 75 -5.93 -5.54 -11.84
CA VAL A 75 -6.37 -4.16 -11.57
C VAL A 75 -5.73 -3.62 -10.30
N ALA A 76 -5.84 -4.33 -9.18
CA ALA A 76 -5.24 -3.90 -7.90
C ALA A 76 -3.71 -3.73 -7.99
N LYS A 77 -3.04 -4.59 -8.77
CA LYS A 77 -1.60 -4.46 -9.04
C LYS A 77 -1.28 -3.23 -9.89
N ALA A 78 -2.11 -2.91 -10.86
CA ALA A 78 -1.96 -1.69 -11.65
C ALA A 78 -2.19 -0.45 -10.78
N GLU A 79 -3.17 -0.45 -9.88
CA GLU A 79 -3.40 0.62 -8.90
C GLU A 79 -2.16 0.84 -8.02
N TYR A 80 -1.62 -0.24 -7.43
CA TYR A 80 -0.39 -0.17 -6.64
C TYR A 80 0.81 0.40 -7.40
N ASN A 81 1.07 -0.11 -8.62
CA ASN A 81 2.21 0.33 -9.42
C ASN A 81 2.12 1.78 -9.88
N ASN A 82 0.90 2.32 -10.01
CA ASN A 82 0.65 3.70 -10.44
C ASN A 82 0.28 4.62 -9.27
N LEU A 83 0.37 4.12 -8.03
CA LEU A 83 0.00 4.89 -6.85
C LEU A 83 0.89 6.13 -6.73
N ARG A 84 0.24 7.31 -6.68
CA ARG A 84 0.90 8.58 -6.41
C ARG A 84 0.54 9.04 -5.01
N LEU A 85 1.54 9.13 -4.16
CA LEU A 85 1.36 9.63 -2.80
C LEU A 85 1.50 11.16 -2.81
N PRO A 86 0.47 11.93 -2.41
CA PRO A 86 0.53 13.40 -2.44
C PRO A 86 1.73 13.97 -1.67
N VAL A 87 2.12 13.30 -0.58
CA VAL A 87 3.28 13.69 0.23
C VAL A 87 4.61 13.64 -0.52
N MET A 88 4.75 12.74 -1.50
CA MET A 88 5.94 12.67 -2.34
C MET A 88 6.07 13.90 -3.25
N ASP A 89 4.95 14.41 -3.77
CA ASP A 89 4.92 15.61 -4.60
C ASP A 89 5.25 16.87 -3.75
N LEU A 90 4.74 16.94 -2.51
CA LEU A 90 5.08 18.02 -1.55
C LEU A 90 6.57 18.02 -1.20
N VAL A 91 7.13 16.86 -0.86
CA VAL A 91 8.56 16.72 -0.54
C VAL A 91 9.42 17.06 -1.75
N THR A 92 9.05 16.56 -2.93
CA THR A 92 9.80 16.85 -4.17
C THR A 92 9.81 18.34 -4.47
N THR A 93 8.68 19.02 -4.28
CA THR A 93 8.57 20.47 -4.46
C THR A 93 9.44 21.21 -3.44
N ALA A 94 9.40 20.80 -2.17
CA ALA A 94 10.21 21.40 -1.12
C ALA A 94 11.73 21.31 -1.41
N LEU A 95 12.17 20.16 -1.92
CA LEU A 95 13.57 19.90 -2.28
C LEU A 95 14.09 20.73 -3.46
N GLN A 96 13.22 21.40 -4.23
CA GLN A 96 13.63 22.29 -5.32
C GLN A 96 14.03 23.70 -4.83
N SER A 97 13.70 24.04 -3.60
CA SER A 97 14.02 25.34 -3.00
C SER A 97 15.46 25.41 -2.49
N GLU A 98 16.09 26.59 -2.58
CA GLU A 98 17.37 26.85 -1.92
C GLU A 98 17.27 26.74 -0.38
N ASP A 99 16.06 26.93 0.16
CA ASP A 99 15.73 26.81 1.58
C ASP A 99 14.84 25.59 1.86
N PHE A 100 15.17 24.46 1.23
CA PHE A 100 14.38 23.22 1.35
C PHE A 100 14.21 22.75 2.80
N VAL A 101 15.14 23.07 3.71
CA VAL A 101 15.06 22.66 5.12
C VAL A 101 13.88 23.34 5.80
N ASN A 102 13.67 24.63 5.57
CA ASN A 102 12.53 25.34 6.15
C ASN A 102 11.21 24.90 5.51
N GLN A 103 11.18 24.67 4.20
CA GLN A 103 9.97 24.13 3.54
C GLN A 103 9.61 22.72 4.03
N LEU A 104 10.59 21.84 4.26
CA LEU A 104 10.34 20.53 4.85
C LEU A 104 9.86 20.63 6.30
N LYS A 105 10.30 21.63 7.07
CA LYS A 105 9.80 21.89 8.43
C LYS A 105 8.36 22.39 8.44
N GLU A 106 7.93 23.15 7.44
CA GLU A 106 6.52 23.53 7.30
C GLU A 106 5.62 22.31 7.03
N ILE A 107 6.15 21.30 6.32
CA ILE A 107 5.44 20.03 6.07
C ILE A 107 5.51 19.12 7.31
N TYR A 108 6.65 19.11 8.01
CA TYR A 108 6.93 18.27 9.18
C TYR A 108 7.40 19.13 10.34
N PRO A 109 6.48 19.83 11.04
CA PRO A 109 6.85 20.64 12.19
C PRO A 109 7.51 19.77 13.27
N ASP A 110 8.47 20.34 13.99
CA ASP A 110 9.08 19.66 15.13
C ASP A 110 8.01 19.49 16.22
N GLU A 111 7.88 18.31 16.82
CA GLU A 111 6.93 18.07 17.91
C GLU A 111 7.11 19.03 19.10
N ALA A 112 8.29 19.64 19.23
CA ALA A 112 8.59 20.67 20.24
C ALA A 112 7.85 22.00 20.02
N ASP A 113 7.43 22.31 18.79
CA ASP A 113 6.66 23.53 18.50
C ASP A 113 5.14 23.32 18.68
N ALA A 114 4.69 22.08 18.94
CA ALA A 114 3.29 21.72 19.12
C ALA A 114 2.89 21.51 20.60
N SER A 115 3.85 21.47 21.53
CA SER A 115 3.60 21.26 22.97
C SER A 115 3.47 22.54 23.81
N ASP A 116 3.64 23.73 23.21
CA ASP A 116 3.66 25.00 23.95
C ASP A 116 2.28 25.71 24.02
N GLU A 117 1.19 25.07 23.59
CA GLU A 117 -0.18 25.64 23.66
C GLU A 117 -1.19 24.86 24.53
N GLU A 118 -0.76 23.90 25.37
CA GLU A 118 -1.64 23.19 26.33
C GLU A 118 -1.24 23.37 27.80
N ASP A 119 -0.68 24.52 28.18
CA ASP A 119 -0.37 24.85 29.59
C ASP A 119 -0.76 26.30 29.98
N LEU A 120 -1.89 26.80 29.46
CA LEU A 120 -2.51 28.05 29.94
C LEU A 120 -4.05 27.93 30.06
N GLU A 121 -4.53 27.18 31.06
CA GLU A 121 -5.58 27.61 32.01
C GLU A 121 -5.81 26.57 33.14
#